data_AF-A0A816H040-F1
#
_entry.id   AF-A0A816H040-F1
#
_cell.length_a   1.000
_cell.length_b   1.000
_cell.length_c   1.000
_cell.angle_alpha   90.00
_cell.angle_beta   90.00
_cell.angle_gamma   90.00
#
_symmetry.space_group_name_H-M   'P 1'
#
loop_
_entity.id
_entity.type
_entity.pdbx_description
1 polymer ?
#
loop_
_entity_poly.entity_id
_entity_poly.type
_entity_poly.pdbx_seq_one_letter_code
_entity_poly.pdbx_strand_id
1 'polypeptide(L)'
;RAFEEQKEHPLVVIYVFGHQNGRIRNEDIVTFQAIHNAYTLSPDSLIIIVNGLPPDRPNTYNKKTRAALIDLLGMKLDQICYIDHLNSVDIHQEDVRKYLIDTILNVHPRIHIKTNNINLMSDDIFELKDDLDILKIQINNERYEHEDVIGSMEREYEAVQRLSVLRRLFCQGKADLYRLKSFREQERHLISVIGQWEAEEIAYADDHSSDHYILAVTNKQDAQEQLTKNFAIQCQINVALNVCQKDIEQICFELEQIYDGRFDRGYEPIREYYVLLDNLRFDPTVIDVQHDFISNLCAFTCRRYGNID
;
A
#
# COMPACT_ATOMS: atom_id res chain seq x y z
N ARG A 1 19.67 -49.77 36.21
CA ARG A 1 20.45 -49.84 37.48
C ARG A 1 21.69 -50.74 37.36
N ALA A 2 22.45 -50.67 36.26
CA ALA A 2 23.70 -51.45 36.11
C ALA A 2 24.71 -50.81 35.14
N PHE A 3 24.75 -49.46 35.03
CA PHE A 3 25.69 -48.75 34.15
C PHE A 3 26.06 -47.34 34.65
N GLU A 4 26.10 -47.10 35.96
CA GLU A 4 26.39 -45.77 36.53
C GLU A 4 27.45 -45.80 37.64
N GLU A 5 28.55 -46.50 37.39
CA GLU A 5 29.83 -46.17 38.02
C GLU A 5 30.91 -46.17 36.93
N GLN A 6 30.82 -45.24 35.98
CA GLN A 6 32.02 -44.85 35.24
C GLN A 6 32.96 -44.21 36.25
N LYS A 7 33.96 -44.97 36.70
CA LYS A 7 35.08 -44.40 37.45
C LYS A 7 35.62 -43.23 36.64
N GLU A 8 35.56 -42.04 37.22
CA GLU A 8 36.11 -40.83 36.63
C GLU A 8 37.63 -41.00 36.53
N HIS A 9 38.10 -41.37 35.35
CA HIS A 9 39.52 -41.49 35.08
C HIS A 9 40.08 -40.11 34.73
N PRO A 10 41.24 -39.72 35.28
CA PRO A 10 41.87 -38.48 34.89
C PRO A 10 42.41 -38.61 33.46
N LEU A 11 42.09 -37.62 32.62
CA LEU A 11 42.36 -37.61 31.19
C LEU A 11 43.13 -36.32 30.81
N VAL A 12 43.89 -36.42 29.73
CA VAL A 12 44.47 -35.28 29.01
C VAL A 12 43.59 -34.99 27.80
N VAL A 13 43.20 -33.75 27.62
CA VAL A 13 42.37 -33.32 26.49
C VAL A 13 43.29 -32.72 25.44
N ILE A 14 43.18 -33.22 24.21
CA ILE A 14 43.94 -32.73 23.06
C ILE A 14 42.93 -32.08 22.11
N TYR A 15 43.12 -30.80 21.82
CA TYR A 15 42.33 -30.09 20.82
C TYR A 15 43.22 -29.62 19.68
N VAL A 16 42.81 -29.92 18.44
CA VAL A 16 43.60 -29.66 17.25
C VAL A 16 42.94 -28.54 16.44
N PHE A 17 43.60 -27.39 16.33
CA PHE A 17 43.25 -26.32 15.42
C PHE A 17 43.94 -26.51 14.07
N GLY A 18 43.20 -26.25 12.99
CA GLY A 18 43.75 -26.15 11.64
C GLY A 18 43.79 -27.48 10.88
N HIS A 19 43.29 -27.42 9.65
CA HIS A 19 43.39 -28.50 8.65
C HIS A 19 44.22 -28.08 7.43
N GLN A 20 44.36 -26.77 7.16
CA GLN A 20 45.12 -26.20 6.04
C GLN A 20 45.81 -24.90 6.47
N ASN A 21 47.14 -24.80 6.29
CA ASN A 21 47.98 -23.61 6.54
C ASN A 21 47.97 -23.05 7.97
N GLY A 22 47.60 -23.85 8.99
CA GLY A 22 47.71 -23.46 10.40
C GLY A 22 46.80 -22.30 10.81
N ARG A 23 45.85 -21.93 9.94
CA ARG A 23 44.91 -20.84 10.16
C ARG A 23 43.76 -21.32 11.04
N ILE A 24 43.65 -20.70 12.22
CA ILE A 24 42.51 -20.87 13.11
C ILE A 24 41.29 -20.25 12.44
N ARG A 25 40.21 -21.02 12.30
CA ARG A 25 38.94 -20.51 11.78
C ARG A 25 37.95 -20.25 12.91
N ASN A 26 36.93 -19.44 12.63
CA ASN A 26 35.90 -19.14 13.62
C ASN A 26 35.12 -20.39 14.03
N GLU A 27 34.92 -21.34 13.11
CA GLU A 27 34.20 -22.59 13.40
C GLU A 27 34.97 -23.46 14.42
N ASP A 28 36.30 -23.48 14.34
CA ASP A 28 37.16 -24.18 15.29
C ASP A 28 37.07 -23.55 16.70
N ILE A 29 36.96 -22.22 16.76
CA ILE A 29 36.81 -21.47 18.03
C ILE A 29 35.45 -21.76 18.65
N VAL A 30 34.37 -21.70 17.86
CA VAL A 30 33.00 -21.99 18.32
C VAL A 30 32.91 -23.44 18.82
N THR A 31 33.50 -24.38 18.10
CA THR A 31 33.52 -25.80 18.51
C THR A 31 34.32 -25.99 19.80
N PHE A 32 35.48 -25.36 19.92
CA PHE A 32 36.26 -25.39 21.16
C PHE A 32 35.47 -24.81 22.33
N GLN A 33 34.86 -23.63 22.17
CA GLN A 33 34.08 -22.98 23.21
C GLN A 33 32.87 -23.82 23.61
N ALA A 34 32.18 -24.45 22.66
CA ALA A 34 31.08 -25.36 22.96
C ALA A 34 31.53 -26.55 23.81
N ILE A 35 32.67 -27.16 23.48
CA ILE A 35 33.26 -28.26 24.27
C ILE A 35 33.73 -27.75 25.64
N HIS A 36 34.41 -26.60 25.70
CA HIS A 36 34.90 -25.98 26.94
C HIS A 36 33.76 -25.54 27.87
N ASN A 37 32.61 -25.15 27.32
CA ASN A 37 31.42 -24.83 28.12
C ASN A 37 30.67 -26.09 28.57
N ALA A 38 30.76 -27.18 27.80
CA ALA A 38 30.17 -28.46 28.14
C ALA A 38 30.99 -29.25 29.17
N TYR A 39 32.31 -29.10 29.15
CA TYR A 39 33.26 -29.77 30.05
C TYR A 39 34.10 -28.73 30.76
N THR A 40 34.19 -28.77 32.09
CA THR A 40 35.06 -27.85 32.85
C THR A 40 36.55 -28.19 32.62
N LEU A 41 37.09 -27.81 31.46
CA LEU A 41 38.44 -28.16 31.05
C LEU A 41 39.47 -27.39 31.88
N SER A 42 40.32 -28.11 32.61
CA SER A 42 41.46 -27.50 33.31
C SER A 42 42.60 -27.19 32.33
N PRO A 43 43.14 -25.95 32.32
CA PRO A 43 44.29 -25.56 31.50
C PRO A 43 45.49 -26.51 31.64
N ASP A 44 45.75 -27.00 32.86
CA ASP A 44 46.89 -27.86 33.19
C ASP A 44 46.83 -29.25 32.53
N SER A 45 45.65 -29.61 32.00
CA SER A 45 45.34 -30.90 31.40
C SER A 45 44.93 -30.80 29.92
N LEU A 46 45.04 -29.60 29.34
CA LEU A 46 44.67 -29.27 27.97
C LEU A 46 45.94 -29.07 27.13
N ILE A 47 46.03 -29.79 26.02
CA ILE A 47 47.04 -29.61 24.99
C ILE A 47 46.36 -29.05 23.76
N ILE A 48 46.84 -27.89 23.30
CA ILE A 48 46.40 -27.30 22.03
C ILE A 48 47.43 -27.60 20.96
N ILE A 49 46.99 -28.19 19.86
CA ILE A 49 47.83 -28.43 18.69
C ILE A 49 47.40 -27.48 17.58
N VAL A 50 48.33 -26.70 17.05
CA VAL A 50 48.14 -25.94 15.81
C VAL A 50 48.81 -26.72 14.69
N ASN A 51 47.99 -27.35 13.85
CA ASN A 51 48.42 -28.24 12.78
C ASN A 51 48.42 -27.52 11.41
N GLY A 52 49.30 -27.93 10.52
CA GLY A 52 49.31 -27.46 9.13
C GLY A 52 50.10 -26.18 8.93
N LEU A 53 51.12 -25.87 9.72
CA LEU A 53 51.77 -24.55 9.71
C LEU A 53 52.33 -24.15 8.33
N PRO A 54 52.30 -22.86 7.98
CA PRO A 54 52.87 -22.40 6.72
C PRO A 54 54.40 -22.57 6.73
N PRO A 55 55.00 -23.05 5.62
CA PRO A 55 56.45 -23.26 5.52
C PRO A 55 57.23 -21.94 5.59
N ASP A 56 56.69 -20.87 5.01
CA ASP A 56 57.32 -19.54 4.97
C ASP A 56 56.92 -18.65 6.17
N ARG A 57 56.61 -19.26 7.32
CA ARG A 57 56.14 -18.50 8.49
C ARG A 57 57.22 -17.59 9.08
N PRO A 58 56.88 -16.38 9.54
CA PRO A 58 57.84 -15.52 10.23
C PRO A 58 58.21 -16.12 11.59
N ASN A 59 59.43 -15.84 12.08
CA ASN A 59 59.90 -16.27 13.41
C ASN A 59 59.01 -15.81 14.58
N THR A 60 58.12 -14.83 14.34
CA THR A 60 57.17 -14.32 15.33
C THR A 60 55.81 -15.03 15.32
N TYR A 61 55.58 -15.97 14.39
CA TYR A 61 54.29 -16.64 14.20
C TYR A 61 53.78 -17.27 15.50
N ASN A 62 54.58 -18.14 16.14
CA ASN A 62 54.16 -18.86 17.36
C ASN A 62 53.76 -17.89 18.48
N LYS A 63 54.52 -16.80 18.67
CA LYS A 63 54.23 -15.79 19.69
C LYS A 63 52.91 -15.07 19.42
N LYS A 64 52.67 -14.67 18.15
CA LYS A 64 51.43 -13.99 17.74
C LYS A 64 50.22 -14.92 17.84
N THR A 65 50.34 -16.14 17.34
CA THR A 65 49.27 -17.15 17.38
C THR A 65 48.92 -17.54 18.81
N ARG A 66 49.91 -17.67 19.70
CA ARG A 66 49.67 -17.90 21.13
C ARG A 66 48.88 -16.75 21.77
N ALA A 67 49.30 -15.51 21.56
CA ALA A 67 48.59 -14.35 22.10
C ALA A 67 47.13 -14.30 21.59
N ALA A 68 46.93 -14.49 20.29
CA ALA A 68 45.61 -14.53 19.68
C ALA A 68 44.73 -15.66 20.25
N LEU A 69 45.28 -16.88 20.43
CA LEU A 69 44.53 -17.99 21.02
C LEU A 69 44.15 -17.74 22.48
N ILE A 70 45.06 -17.16 23.28
CA ILE A 70 44.76 -16.80 24.68
C ILE A 70 43.62 -15.78 24.73
N ASP A 71 43.67 -14.75 23.87
CA ASP A 71 42.64 -13.72 23.81
C ASP A 71 41.29 -14.29 23.32
N LEU A 72 41.30 -15.14 22.28
CA LEU A 72 40.08 -15.72 21.69
C LEU A 72 39.41 -16.76 22.58
N LEU A 73 40.20 -17.57 23.29
CA LEU A 73 39.69 -18.62 24.16
C LEU A 73 39.45 -18.13 25.60
N GLY A 74 39.96 -16.94 25.96
CA GLY A 74 39.78 -16.34 27.27
C GLY A 74 40.42 -17.13 28.42
N MET A 75 41.36 -18.03 28.12
CA MET A 75 42.01 -18.91 29.10
C MET A 75 43.51 -18.92 28.92
N LYS A 76 44.24 -19.21 30.01
CA LYS A 76 45.67 -19.45 29.93
C LYS A 76 45.92 -20.77 29.20
N LEU A 77 46.89 -20.74 28.30
CA LEU A 77 47.30 -21.89 27.50
C LEU A 77 48.77 -22.16 27.78
N ASP A 78 49.02 -23.19 28.59
CA ASP A 78 50.38 -23.54 29.00
C ASP A 78 51.07 -24.45 27.99
N GLN A 79 50.31 -25.33 27.34
CA GLN A 79 50.80 -26.33 26.40
C GLN A 79 50.22 -26.11 25.00
N ILE A 80 51.02 -25.46 24.13
CA ILE A 80 50.69 -25.30 22.71
C ILE A 80 51.78 -25.96 21.86
N CYS A 81 51.36 -26.95 21.06
CA CYS A 81 52.20 -27.63 20.09
C CYS A 81 52.00 -27.05 18.70
N TYR A 82 53.10 -26.72 18.04
CA TYR A 82 53.10 -26.20 16.67
C TYR A 82 53.63 -27.29 15.74
N ILE A 83 52.77 -27.82 14.86
CA ILE A 83 53.10 -28.96 14.00
C ILE A 83 52.88 -28.59 12.53
N ASP A 84 53.90 -28.83 11.71
CA ASP A 84 53.87 -28.54 10.28
C ASP A 84 52.81 -29.40 9.58
N HIS A 85 52.86 -30.73 9.70
CA HIS A 85 51.80 -31.62 9.21
C HIS A 85 51.67 -32.88 10.07
N LEU A 86 50.48 -33.10 10.65
CA LEU A 86 50.19 -34.31 11.43
C LEU A 86 50.01 -35.58 10.57
N ASN A 87 49.64 -35.40 9.28
CA ASN A 87 49.23 -36.48 8.36
C ASN A 87 50.16 -36.66 7.14
N SER A 88 51.35 -36.07 7.12
CA SER A 88 52.29 -36.27 6.00
C SER A 88 52.93 -37.67 6.07
N VAL A 89 53.08 -38.34 4.93
CA VAL A 89 53.73 -39.65 4.77
C VAL A 89 55.27 -39.54 4.88
N ASP A 90 55.78 -38.47 5.49
CA ASP A 90 57.17 -38.06 5.45
C ASP A 90 58.05 -38.68 6.55
N ILE A 91 59.36 -38.67 6.27
CA ILE A 91 60.46 -39.25 7.05
C ILE A 91 60.56 -38.70 8.49
N HIS A 92 59.96 -37.53 8.77
CA HIS A 92 59.99 -36.87 10.09
C HIS A 92 58.82 -37.26 11.03
N GLN A 93 57.99 -38.24 10.65
CA GLN A 93 56.83 -38.63 11.44
C GLN A 93 57.20 -39.19 12.82
N GLU A 94 58.34 -39.87 12.95
CA GLU A 94 58.82 -40.36 14.25
C GLU A 94 59.20 -39.22 15.21
N ASP A 95 59.83 -38.16 14.69
CA ASP A 95 60.22 -36.97 15.48
C ASP A 95 58.98 -36.23 16.00
N VAL A 96 57.97 -36.04 15.12
CA VAL A 96 56.68 -35.42 15.50
C VAL A 96 55.94 -36.28 16.51
N ARG A 97 55.91 -37.60 16.31
CA ARG A 97 55.28 -38.55 17.23
C ARG A 97 55.96 -38.53 18.60
N LYS A 98 57.28 -38.53 18.64
CA LYS A 98 58.06 -38.47 19.89
C LYS A 98 57.81 -37.16 20.61
N TYR A 99 57.85 -36.03 19.91
CA TYR A 99 57.52 -34.72 20.47
C TYR A 99 56.11 -34.66 21.07
N LEU A 100 55.11 -35.22 20.39
CA LEU A 100 53.74 -35.30 20.90
C LEU A 100 53.63 -36.20 22.14
N ILE A 101 54.25 -37.38 22.13
CA ILE A 101 54.28 -38.29 23.29
C ILE A 101 54.95 -37.60 24.48
N ASP A 102 56.11 -37.00 24.28
CA ASP A 102 56.83 -36.28 25.34
C ASP A 102 55.99 -35.14 25.89
N THR A 103 55.27 -34.41 25.02
CA THR A 103 54.37 -33.35 25.48
C THR A 103 53.22 -33.91 26.31
N ILE A 104 52.56 -34.99 25.85
CA ILE A 104 51.45 -35.64 26.57
C ILE A 104 51.90 -36.14 27.95
N LEU A 105 53.10 -36.73 28.03
CA LEU A 105 53.66 -37.24 29.29
C LEU A 105 53.98 -36.13 30.30
N ASN A 106 54.20 -34.90 29.84
CA ASN A 106 54.49 -33.74 30.70
C ASN A 106 53.24 -32.99 31.17
N VAL A 107 52.05 -33.39 30.73
CA VAL A 107 50.77 -32.76 31.11
C VAL A 107 50.12 -33.51 32.27
N HIS A 108 49.48 -32.79 33.19
CA HIS A 108 48.85 -33.40 34.37
C HIS A 108 47.42 -33.83 34.05
N PRO A 109 47.11 -35.14 34.06
CA PRO A 109 45.75 -35.61 33.80
C PRO A 109 44.76 -35.10 34.86
N ARG A 110 43.54 -34.71 34.43
CA ARG A 110 42.47 -34.24 35.32
C ARG A 110 41.15 -34.90 34.98
N ILE A 111 40.25 -34.97 35.96
CA ILE A 111 38.88 -35.42 35.73
C ILE A 111 38.11 -34.25 35.12
N HIS A 112 37.46 -34.49 33.97
CA HIS A 112 36.66 -33.50 33.25
C HIS A 112 35.20 -33.89 33.32
N ILE A 113 34.42 -33.17 34.14
CA ILE A 113 33.00 -33.44 34.34
C ILE A 113 32.19 -32.68 33.28
N LYS A 114 31.28 -33.39 32.61
CA LYS A 114 30.32 -32.76 31.69
C LYS A 114 29.26 -32.02 32.52
N THR A 115 29.22 -30.70 32.41
CA THR A 115 28.28 -29.83 33.15
C THR A 115 27.10 -29.38 32.28
N ASN A 116 27.32 -29.16 30.98
CA ASN A 116 26.30 -28.67 30.06
C ASN A 116 26.17 -29.58 28.83
N ASN A 117 25.01 -29.53 28.17
CA ASN A 117 24.84 -30.14 26.86
C ASN A 117 25.49 -29.27 25.77
N ILE A 118 26.06 -29.92 24.76
CA ILE A 118 26.51 -29.25 23.54
C ILE A 118 25.27 -29.12 22.66
N ASN A 119 24.65 -27.95 22.68
CA ASN A 119 23.55 -27.65 21.78
C ASN A 119 24.14 -27.27 20.42
N LEU A 120 23.69 -27.95 19.36
CA LEU A 120 24.06 -27.57 18.01
C LEU A 120 23.17 -26.40 17.60
N MET A 121 23.78 -25.27 17.20
CA MET A 121 23.04 -24.09 16.72
C MET A 121 22.18 -24.37 15.48
N SER A 122 22.28 -25.57 14.89
CA SER A 122 21.40 -26.02 13.82
C SER A 122 19.94 -25.98 14.25
N ASP A 123 19.65 -26.40 15.48
CA ASP A 123 18.28 -26.59 15.95
C ASP A 123 17.61 -25.23 16.14
N ASP A 124 18.32 -24.28 16.76
CA ASP A 124 17.90 -22.87 16.86
C ASP A 124 17.70 -22.23 15.47
N ILE A 125 18.57 -22.55 14.49
CA ILE A 125 18.44 -22.04 13.11
C ILE A 125 17.18 -22.61 12.42
N PHE A 126 16.82 -23.86 12.69
CA PHE A 126 15.60 -24.45 12.15
C PHE A 126 14.36 -23.78 12.76
N GLU A 127 14.31 -23.63 14.08
CA GLU A 127 13.21 -22.93 14.76
C GLU A 127 13.05 -21.49 14.24
N LEU A 128 14.15 -20.74 14.15
CA LEU A 128 14.12 -19.36 13.63
C LEU A 128 13.67 -19.27 12.17
N LYS A 129 13.92 -20.30 11.35
CA LYS A 129 13.43 -20.35 9.98
C LYS A 129 11.93 -20.58 9.92
N ASP A 130 11.42 -21.50 10.74
CA ASP A 130 9.99 -21.79 10.82
C ASP A 130 9.21 -20.56 11.30
N ASP A 131 9.70 -19.87 12.34
CA ASP A 131 9.12 -18.61 12.83
C ASP A 131 9.11 -17.52 11.74
N LEU A 132 10.21 -17.41 10.98
CA LEU A 132 10.34 -16.44 9.90
C LEU A 132 9.35 -16.72 8.76
N ASP A 133 9.08 -18.00 8.45
CA ASP A 133 8.10 -18.37 7.43
C ASP A 133 6.65 -18.14 7.91
N ILE A 134 6.34 -18.37 9.20
CA ILE A 134 5.05 -18.01 9.79
C ILE A 134 4.83 -16.49 9.71
N LEU A 135 5.83 -15.69 10.08
CA LEU A 135 5.75 -14.22 10.02
C LEU A 135 5.55 -13.71 8.60
N LYS A 136 6.20 -14.30 7.59
CA LYS A 136 5.96 -13.94 6.19
C LYS A 136 4.51 -14.17 5.76
N ILE A 137 3.90 -15.27 6.20
CA ILE A 137 2.50 -15.58 5.88
C ILE A 137 1.59 -14.53 6.51
N GLN A 138 1.83 -14.18 7.78
CA GLN A 138 1.06 -13.15 8.49
C GLN A 138 1.14 -11.79 7.78
N ILE A 139 2.35 -11.33 7.46
CA ILE A 139 2.56 -10.06 6.75
C ILE A 139 1.86 -10.04 5.39
N ASN A 140 1.88 -11.15 4.65
CA ASN A 140 1.19 -11.21 3.36
C ASN A 140 -0.33 -11.14 3.53
N ASN A 141 -0.89 -11.82 4.53
CA ASN A 141 -2.33 -11.75 4.82
C ASN A 141 -2.75 -10.33 5.22
N GLU A 142 -2.01 -9.68 6.12
CA GLU A 142 -2.25 -8.28 6.50
C GLU A 142 -2.16 -7.34 5.29
N ARG A 143 -1.22 -7.59 4.36
CA ARG A 143 -1.11 -6.80 3.13
C ARG A 143 -2.35 -6.94 2.26
N TYR A 144 -2.87 -8.15 2.07
CA TYR A 144 -4.11 -8.36 1.31
C TYR A 144 -5.31 -7.67 1.97
N GLU A 145 -5.45 -7.75 3.30
CA GLU A 145 -6.52 -7.05 4.02
C GLU A 145 -6.42 -5.53 3.86
N HIS A 146 -5.21 -4.97 3.91
CA HIS A 146 -4.99 -3.54 3.70
C HIS A 146 -5.24 -3.11 2.24
N GLU A 147 -4.83 -3.92 1.26
CA GLU A 147 -5.10 -3.66 -0.16
C GLU A 147 -6.62 -3.59 -0.43
N ASP A 148 -7.40 -4.52 0.15
CA ASP A 148 -8.86 -4.50 0.04
C ASP A 148 -9.50 -3.26 0.68
N VAL A 149 -9.02 -2.86 1.88
CA VAL A 149 -9.51 -1.64 2.55
C VAL A 149 -9.19 -0.39 1.74
N ILE A 150 -7.96 -0.27 1.23
CA ILE A 150 -7.56 0.86 0.39
C ILE A 150 -8.44 0.92 -0.87
N GLY A 151 -8.63 -0.21 -1.55
CA GLY A 151 -9.51 -0.28 -2.72
C GLY A 151 -10.96 0.07 -2.42
N SER A 152 -11.47 -0.22 -1.21
CA SER A 152 -12.79 0.25 -0.76
C SER A 152 -12.81 1.76 -0.54
N MET A 153 -11.79 2.32 0.10
CA MET A 153 -11.70 3.76 0.38
C MET A 153 -11.54 4.59 -0.89
N GLU A 154 -10.76 4.11 -1.87
CA GLU A 154 -10.59 4.77 -3.16
C GLU A 154 -11.92 4.85 -3.92
N ARG A 155 -12.69 3.76 -3.94
CA ARG A 155 -14.04 3.73 -4.53
C ARG A 155 -14.98 4.71 -3.84
N GLU A 156 -14.98 4.75 -2.51
CA GLU A 156 -15.81 5.68 -1.75
C GLU A 156 -15.43 7.15 -2.03
N TYR A 157 -14.12 7.44 -2.07
CA TYR A 157 -13.61 8.76 -2.39
C TYR A 157 -14.00 9.21 -3.81
N GLU A 158 -13.83 8.35 -4.81
CA GLU A 158 -14.25 8.65 -6.17
C GLU A 158 -15.75 8.93 -6.24
N ALA A 159 -16.57 8.11 -5.57
CA ALA A 159 -18.01 8.34 -5.52
C ALA A 159 -18.35 9.71 -4.92
N VAL A 160 -17.75 10.09 -3.78
CA VAL A 160 -17.95 11.41 -3.16
C VAL A 160 -17.57 12.55 -4.11
N GLN A 161 -16.47 12.41 -4.86
CA GLN A 161 -16.10 13.41 -5.87
C GLN A 161 -17.16 13.53 -6.97
N ARG A 162 -17.62 12.40 -7.53
CA ARG A 162 -18.65 12.38 -8.59
C ARG A 162 -19.95 13.01 -8.11
N LEU A 163 -20.37 12.73 -6.88
CA LEU A 163 -21.56 13.33 -6.26
C LEU A 163 -21.45 14.84 -6.10
N SER A 164 -20.27 15.35 -5.76
CA SER A 164 -20.05 16.80 -5.66
C SER A 164 -20.22 17.51 -7.00
N VAL A 165 -19.78 16.87 -8.10
CA VAL A 165 -19.97 17.39 -9.47
C VAL A 165 -21.44 17.33 -9.85
N LEU A 166 -22.10 16.21 -9.57
CA LEU A 166 -23.53 16.01 -9.83
C LEU A 166 -24.37 17.12 -9.17
N ARG A 167 -24.15 17.39 -7.87
CA ARG A 167 -24.85 18.46 -7.15
C ARG A 167 -24.66 19.83 -7.81
N ARG A 168 -23.45 20.13 -8.29
CA ARG A 168 -23.15 21.40 -8.98
C ARG A 168 -23.94 21.53 -10.27
N LEU A 169 -23.97 20.48 -11.10
CA LEU A 169 -24.73 20.45 -12.35
C LEU A 169 -26.23 20.62 -12.11
N PHE A 170 -26.79 19.97 -11.08
CA PHE A 170 -28.19 20.16 -10.70
C PHE A 170 -28.51 21.59 -10.31
N CYS A 171 -27.67 22.22 -9.48
CA CYS A 171 -27.84 23.62 -9.10
C CYS A 171 -27.80 24.55 -10.33
N GLN A 172 -26.92 24.26 -11.28
CA GLN A 172 -26.81 25.02 -12.53
C GLN A 172 -28.07 24.85 -13.40
N GLY A 173 -28.50 23.62 -13.65
CA GLY A 173 -29.72 23.34 -14.42
C GLY A 173 -30.95 23.98 -13.79
N LYS A 174 -31.07 23.97 -12.46
CA LYS A 174 -32.15 24.68 -11.74
C LYS A 174 -32.11 26.19 -11.99
N ALA A 175 -30.94 26.81 -11.91
CA ALA A 175 -30.77 28.24 -12.17
C ALA A 175 -31.15 28.61 -13.62
N ASP A 176 -30.77 27.78 -14.59
CA ASP A 176 -31.08 27.99 -16.00
C ASP A 176 -32.58 27.81 -16.30
N LEU A 177 -33.27 26.89 -15.63
CA LEU A 177 -34.73 26.76 -15.71
C LEU A 177 -35.46 28.01 -15.17
N TYR A 178 -35.00 28.60 -14.06
CA TYR A 178 -35.57 29.86 -13.56
C TYR A 178 -35.37 31.01 -14.54
N ARG A 179 -34.20 31.10 -15.18
CA ARG A 179 -33.96 32.10 -16.23
C ARG A 179 -34.91 31.92 -17.39
N LEU A 180 -35.08 30.69 -17.86
CA LEU A 180 -36.00 30.36 -18.95
C LEU A 180 -37.45 30.77 -18.63
N LYS A 181 -37.91 30.53 -17.40
CA LYS A 181 -39.24 30.99 -16.96
C LYS A 181 -39.39 32.50 -17.07
N SER A 182 -38.41 33.24 -16.53
CA SER A 182 -38.42 34.71 -16.58
C SER A 182 -38.45 35.23 -18.03
N PHE A 183 -37.72 34.59 -18.94
CA PHE A 183 -37.74 34.96 -20.36
C PHE A 183 -39.09 34.69 -21.03
N ARG A 184 -39.73 33.55 -20.75
CA ARG A 184 -41.07 33.24 -21.28
C ARG A 184 -42.15 34.18 -20.75
N GLU A 185 -42.02 34.68 -19.53
CA GLU A 185 -42.92 35.71 -19.00
C GLU A 185 -42.73 37.05 -19.71
N GLN A 186 -41.47 37.46 -19.95
CA GLN A 186 -41.17 38.64 -20.75
C GLN A 186 -41.65 38.51 -22.20
N GLU A 187 -41.48 37.34 -22.81
CA GLU A 187 -41.95 37.02 -24.16
C GLU A 187 -43.48 37.17 -24.26
N ARG A 188 -44.23 36.57 -23.32
CA ARG A 188 -45.69 36.71 -23.26
C ARG A 188 -46.12 38.17 -23.12
N HIS A 189 -45.42 38.97 -22.32
CA HIS A 189 -45.69 40.38 -22.18
C HIS A 189 -45.41 41.15 -23.48
N LEU A 190 -44.25 40.93 -24.11
CA LEU A 190 -43.90 41.56 -25.40
C LEU A 190 -44.87 41.21 -26.51
N ILE A 191 -45.30 39.95 -26.61
CA ILE A 191 -46.32 39.52 -27.59
C ILE A 191 -47.64 40.26 -27.34
N SER A 192 -48.06 40.39 -26.08
CA SER A 192 -49.28 41.14 -25.73
C SER A 192 -49.16 42.63 -26.10
N VAL A 193 -48.00 43.24 -25.86
CA VAL A 193 -47.75 44.66 -26.19
C VAL A 193 -47.70 44.88 -27.70
N ILE A 194 -47.04 44.00 -28.45
CA ILE A 194 -47.02 44.03 -29.92
C ILE A 194 -48.44 43.90 -30.46
N GLY A 195 -49.25 42.96 -29.94
CA GLY A 195 -50.64 42.80 -30.36
C GLY A 195 -51.53 44.01 -30.06
N GLN A 196 -51.27 44.73 -28.96
CA GLN A 196 -51.95 46.00 -28.65
C GLN A 196 -51.56 47.10 -29.64
N TRP A 197 -50.27 47.26 -29.95
CA TRP A 197 -49.81 48.24 -30.93
C TRP A 197 -50.27 47.91 -32.35
N GLU A 198 -50.40 46.64 -32.72
CA GLU A 198 -50.98 46.23 -34.01
C GLU A 198 -52.45 46.63 -34.12
N ALA A 199 -53.22 46.49 -33.03
CA ALA A 199 -54.61 46.93 -33.00
C ALA A 199 -54.74 48.46 -33.06
N GLU A 200 -53.85 49.19 -32.38
CA GLU A 200 -53.78 50.66 -32.44
C GLU A 200 -53.33 51.17 -33.81
N GLU A 201 -52.31 50.56 -34.42
CA GLU A 201 -51.83 50.89 -35.76
C GLU A 201 -52.94 50.78 -36.81
N ILE A 202 -53.77 49.73 -36.72
CA ILE A 202 -54.96 49.54 -37.56
C ILE A 202 -56.01 50.64 -37.32
N ALA A 203 -56.23 51.06 -36.07
CA ALA A 203 -57.19 52.09 -35.73
C ALA A 203 -56.75 53.51 -36.15
N TYR A 204 -55.45 53.81 -36.11
CA TYR A 204 -54.89 55.14 -36.45
C TYR A 204 -54.59 55.32 -37.94
N ALA A 205 -54.45 54.23 -38.71
CA ALA A 205 -54.31 54.30 -40.16
C ALA A 205 -55.48 55.02 -40.85
N ASP A 206 -56.64 55.08 -40.20
CA ASP A 206 -57.83 55.79 -40.69
C ASP A 206 -57.82 57.31 -40.39
N ASP A 207 -57.03 57.80 -39.42
CA ASP A 207 -57.17 59.16 -38.84
C ASP A 207 -56.02 60.15 -39.15
N HIS A 208 -55.13 59.82 -40.10
CA HIS A 208 -54.14 60.73 -40.73
C HIS A 208 -53.14 61.49 -39.80
N SER A 209 -53.01 61.13 -38.51
CA SER A 209 -52.02 61.73 -37.60
C SER A 209 -50.63 61.06 -37.75
N SER A 210 -49.73 61.71 -38.48
CA SER A 210 -48.42 61.16 -38.88
C SER A 210 -47.45 60.85 -37.72
N ASP A 211 -47.48 61.62 -36.63
CA ASP A 211 -46.46 61.52 -35.57
C ASP A 211 -46.74 60.35 -34.61
N HIS A 212 -48.01 60.06 -34.31
CA HIS A 212 -48.39 58.90 -33.50
C HIS A 212 -48.14 57.58 -34.23
N TYR A 213 -48.34 57.55 -35.54
CA TYR A 213 -48.05 56.38 -36.36
C TYR A 213 -46.55 56.03 -36.36
N ILE A 214 -45.67 57.01 -36.55
CA ILE A 214 -44.20 56.79 -36.56
C ILE A 214 -43.71 56.26 -35.21
N LEU A 215 -44.23 56.80 -34.10
CA LEU A 215 -43.86 56.35 -32.76
C LEU A 215 -44.33 54.90 -32.49
N ALA A 216 -45.54 54.54 -32.90
CA ALA A 216 -46.07 53.18 -32.75
C ALA A 216 -45.25 52.16 -33.56
N VAL A 217 -44.88 52.48 -34.81
CA VAL A 217 -44.05 51.63 -35.66
C VAL A 217 -42.65 51.44 -35.07
N THR A 218 -42.04 52.50 -34.55
CA THR A 218 -40.70 52.44 -33.94
C THR A 218 -40.70 51.57 -32.68
N ASN A 219 -41.66 51.77 -31.78
CA ASN A 219 -41.80 50.98 -30.56
C ASN A 219 -42.05 49.49 -30.86
N LYS A 220 -42.87 49.19 -31.88
CA LYS A 220 -43.11 47.82 -32.35
C LYS A 220 -41.83 47.16 -32.86
N GLN A 221 -41.01 47.89 -33.62
CA GLN A 221 -39.74 47.39 -34.14
C GLN A 221 -38.74 47.10 -33.01
N ASP A 222 -38.65 47.97 -31.99
CA ASP A 222 -37.81 47.75 -30.81
C ASP A 222 -38.26 46.51 -30.01
N ALA A 223 -39.58 46.33 -29.83
CA ALA A 223 -40.13 45.15 -29.16
C ALA A 223 -39.88 43.86 -29.96
N GLN A 224 -39.93 43.91 -31.30
CA GLN A 224 -39.57 42.77 -32.16
C GLN A 224 -38.08 42.42 -32.08
N GLU A 225 -37.19 43.42 -32.00
CA GLU A 225 -35.76 43.18 -31.79
C GLU A 225 -35.50 42.55 -30.43
N GLN A 226 -36.17 43.03 -29.38
CA GLN A 226 -36.09 42.45 -28.03
C GLN A 226 -36.62 41.01 -27.99
N LEU A 227 -37.71 40.71 -28.70
CA LEU A 227 -38.25 39.36 -28.86
C LEU A 227 -37.23 38.42 -29.51
N THR A 228 -36.56 38.89 -30.58
CA THR A 228 -35.53 38.13 -31.29
C THR A 228 -34.32 37.83 -30.37
N LYS A 229 -33.90 38.80 -29.56
CA LYS A 229 -32.83 38.60 -28.56
C LYS A 229 -33.25 37.59 -27.50
N ASN A 230 -34.48 37.67 -26.98
CA ASN A 230 -35.00 36.73 -26.00
C ASN A 230 -35.06 35.30 -26.56
N PHE A 231 -35.47 35.13 -27.83
CA PHE A 231 -35.47 33.83 -28.51
C PHE A 231 -34.06 33.24 -28.63
N ALA A 232 -33.06 34.05 -29.02
CA ALA A 232 -31.68 33.59 -29.12
C ALA A 232 -31.11 33.11 -27.77
N ILE A 233 -31.40 33.84 -26.68
CA ILE A 233 -31.00 33.47 -25.32
C ILE A 233 -31.69 32.16 -24.88
N GLN A 234 -32.99 32.02 -25.18
CA GLN A 234 -33.73 30.79 -24.90
C GLN A 234 -33.14 29.58 -25.62
N CYS A 235 -32.73 29.71 -26.89
CA CYS A 235 -32.03 28.64 -27.60
C CYS A 235 -30.71 28.25 -26.91
N GLN A 236 -29.92 29.21 -26.45
CA GLN A 236 -28.67 28.94 -25.73
C GLN A 236 -28.91 28.21 -24.40
N ILE A 237 -29.91 28.64 -23.64
CA ILE A 237 -30.30 27.99 -22.39
C ILE A 237 -30.75 26.55 -22.64
N ASN A 238 -31.55 26.30 -23.68
CA ASN A 238 -32.00 24.94 -24.02
C ASN A 238 -30.84 24.02 -24.39
N VAL A 239 -29.84 24.52 -25.13
CA VAL A 239 -28.61 23.75 -25.43
C VAL A 239 -27.84 23.44 -24.15
N ALA A 240 -27.68 24.41 -23.24
CA ALA A 240 -27.00 24.21 -21.97
C ALA A 240 -27.70 23.16 -21.09
N LEU A 241 -29.04 23.20 -21.02
CA LEU A 241 -29.84 22.20 -20.30
C LEU A 241 -29.65 20.79 -20.89
N ASN A 242 -29.63 20.65 -22.21
CA ASN A 242 -29.40 19.35 -22.85
C ASN A 242 -27.99 18.78 -22.58
N VAL A 243 -26.96 19.63 -22.55
CA VAL A 243 -25.60 19.20 -22.18
C VAL A 243 -25.58 18.77 -20.72
N CYS A 244 -26.14 19.58 -19.82
CA CYS A 244 -26.25 19.26 -18.40
C CYS A 244 -26.98 17.93 -18.15
N GLN A 245 -28.01 17.62 -18.94
CA GLN A 245 -28.74 16.36 -18.84
C GLN A 245 -27.83 15.16 -19.12
N LYS A 246 -27.09 15.20 -20.22
CA LYS A 246 -26.19 14.10 -20.63
C LYS A 246 -25.07 13.89 -19.61
N ASP A 247 -24.51 14.97 -19.08
CA ASP A 247 -23.47 14.90 -18.06
C ASP A 247 -24.01 14.28 -16.76
N ILE A 248 -25.24 14.63 -16.36
CA ILE A 248 -25.93 14.01 -15.22
C ILE A 248 -26.12 12.50 -15.46
N GLU A 249 -26.64 12.10 -16.63
CA GLU A 249 -26.86 10.70 -16.98
C GLU A 249 -25.55 9.89 -16.96
N GLN A 250 -24.47 10.45 -17.50
CA GLN A 250 -23.14 9.84 -17.52
C GLN A 250 -22.57 9.66 -16.11
N ILE A 251 -22.66 10.68 -15.25
CA ILE A 251 -22.17 10.59 -13.87
C ILE A 251 -22.97 9.56 -13.06
N CYS A 252 -24.28 9.47 -13.27
CA CYS A 252 -25.11 8.43 -12.67
C CYS A 252 -24.67 7.03 -13.10
N PHE A 253 -24.34 6.84 -14.37
CA PHE A 253 -23.79 5.57 -14.87
C PHE A 253 -22.41 5.24 -14.27
N GLU A 254 -21.52 6.22 -14.11
CA GLU A 254 -20.21 6.01 -13.50
C GLU A 254 -20.32 5.62 -12.02
N LEU A 255 -21.21 6.28 -11.28
CA LEU A 255 -21.52 5.90 -9.90
C LEU A 255 -22.06 4.47 -9.80
N GLU A 256 -22.90 4.03 -10.73
CA GLU A 256 -23.37 2.64 -10.82
C GLU A 256 -22.25 1.62 -10.95
N GLN A 257 -21.24 1.92 -11.79
CA GLN A 257 -20.11 1.04 -11.99
C GLN A 257 -19.23 0.97 -10.73
N ILE A 258 -19.01 2.10 -10.04
CA ILE A 258 -18.22 2.15 -8.81
C ILE A 258 -18.84 1.26 -7.71
N TYR A 259 -20.17 1.18 -7.65
CA TYR A 259 -20.90 0.38 -6.67
C TYR A 259 -21.29 -1.02 -7.16
N ASP A 260 -20.70 -1.51 -8.25
CA ASP A 260 -20.97 -2.84 -8.83
C ASP A 260 -22.48 -3.15 -9.02
N GLY A 261 -23.29 -2.13 -9.31
CA GLY A 261 -24.73 -2.25 -9.45
C GLY A 261 -25.50 -2.61 -8.17
N ARG A 262 -24.86 -2.64 -7.00
CA ARG A 262 -25.51 -2.91 -5.70
C ARG A 262 -26.00 -1.61 -5.07
N PHE A 263 -27.25 -1.26 -5.38
CA PHE A 263 -27.98 -0.20 -4.68
C PHE A 263 -28.77 -0.76 -3.52
N ASP A 264 -28.06 -1.17 -2.48
CA ASP A 264 -28.70 -1.55 -1.23
C ASP A 264 -29.38 -0.31 -0.60
N ARG A 265 -30.36 -0.53 0.28
CA ARG A 265 -31.20 0.53 0.90
C ARG A 265 -30.43 1.59 1.72
N GLY A 266 -29.10 1.47 1.85
CA GLY A 266 -28.22 2.37 2.59
C GLY A 266 -27.57 3.49 1.79
N TYR A 267 -27.71 3.56 0.46
CA TYR A 267 -26.96 4.52 -0.36
C TYR A 267 -27.62 5.92 -0.41
N GLU A 268 -27.35 6.68 0.65
CA GLU A 268 -27.73 8.08 0.85
C GLU A 268 -27.45 9.00 -0.35
N PRO A 269 -26.35 8.87 -1.12
CA PRO A 269 -26.05 9.84 -2.17
C PRO A 269 -26.90 9.75 -3.44
N ILE A 270 -27.39 8.56 -3.78
CA ILE A 270 -28.34 8.38 -4.90
C ILE A 270 -29.75 8.73 -4.44
N ARG A 271 -30.06 8.51 -3.16
CA ARG A 271 -31.26 9.05 -2.54
C ARG A 271 -31.28 10.58 -2.58
N GLU A 272 -30.15 11.23 -2.34
CA GLU A 272 -30.01 12.69 -2.51
C GLU A 272 -30.25 13.13 -3.96
N TYR A 273 -29.79 12.36 -4.94
CA TYR A 273 -30.13 12.58 -6.34
C TYR A 273 -31.65 12.54 -6.57
N TYR A 274 -32.36 11.54 -6.01
CA TYR A 274 -33.81 11.47 -6.09
C TYR A 274 -34.53 12.59 -5.37
N VAL A 275 -34.05 13.00 -4.19
CA VAL A 275 -34.61 14.12 -3.46
C VAL A 275 -34.43 15.41 -4.27
N LEU A 276 -33.27 15.62 -4.90
CA LEU A 276 -33.04 16.77 -5.78
C LEU A 276 -33.95 16.75 -7.01
N LEU A 277 -34.10 15.59 -7.63
CA LEU A 277 -34.98 15.38 -8.78
C LEU A 277 -36.46 15.57 -8.45
N ASP A 278 -36.94 14.98 -7.35
CA ASP A 278 -38.31 15.13 -6.88
C ASP A 278 -38.58 16.57 -6.49
N ASN A 279 -37.65 17.23 -5.80
CA ASN A 279 -37.76 18.66 -5.51
C ASN A 279 -37.89 19.50 -6.78
N LEU A 280 -37.19 19.16 -7.86
CA LEU A 280 -37.30 19.83 -9.16
C LEU A 280 -38.59 19.46 -9.90
N ARG A 281 -38.99 18.19 -9.86
CA ARG A 281 -40.19 17.65 -10.50
C ARG A 281 -41.47 18.24 -9.92
N PHE A 282 -41.50 18.46 -8.61
CA PHE A 282 -42.64 19.02 -7.88
C PHE A 282 -42.51 20.52 -7.65
N ASP A 283 -41.44 21.18 -8.11
CA ASP A 283 -41.34 22.64 -8.03
C ASP A 283 -42.38 23.26 -8.98
N PRO A 284 -43.42 23.94 -8.46
CA PRO A 284 -44.47 24.54 -9.28
C PRO A 284 -43.92 25.54 -10.28
N THR A 285 -42.79 26.17 -9.93
CA THR A 285 -42.16 27.16 -10.81
C THR A 285 -41.54 26.52 -12.05
N VAL A 286 -41.14 25.26 -11.98
CA VAL A 286 -40.47 24.52 -13.05
C VAL A 286 -41.47 23.70 -13.87
N ILE A 287 -42.54 23.20 -13.24
CA ILE A 287 -43.66 22.49 -13.89
C ILE A 287 -44.27 23.35 -15.02
N ASP A 288 -44.44 24.66 -14.79
CA ASP A 288 -45.00 25.61 -15.76
C ASP A 288 -44.16 25.73 -17.05
N VAL A 289 -42.88 25.33 -17.01
CA VAL A 289 -41.97 25.44 -18.15
C VAL A 289 -42.15 24.25 -19.13
N GLN A 290 -42.87 23.18 -18.75
CA GLN A 290 -43.11 21.98 -19.58
C GLN A 290 -41.88 21.57 -20.42
N HIS A 291 -40.71 21.45 -19.78
CA HIS A 291 -39.44 21.33 -20.48
C HIS A 291 -38.98 19.87 -20.61
N ASP A 292 -38.52 19.50 -21.81
CA ASP A 292 -38.01 18.16 -22.15
C ASP A 292 -36.92 17.70 -21.19
N PHE A 293 -36.11 18.61 -20.65
CA PHE A 293 -35.09 18.32 -19.63
C PHE A 293 -35.65 17.53 -18.43
N ILE A 294 -36.73 18.00 -17.78
CA ILE A 294 -37.29 17.31 -16.61
C ILE A 294 -37.96 16.00 -17.03
N SER A 295 -38.69 16.01 -18.16
CA SER A 295 -39.35 14.82 -18.69
C SER A 295 -38.33 13.71 -19.01
N ASN A 296 -37.22 14.07 -19.65
CA ASN A 296 -36.16 13.14 -20.03
C ASN A 296 -35.37 12.64 -18.82
N LEU A 297 -35.06 13.50 -17.85
CA LEU A 297 -34.42 13.07 -16.60
C LEU A 297 -35.33 12.11 -15.83
N CYS A 298 -36.63 12.41 -15.74
CA CYS A 298 -37.62 11.50 -15.12
C CYS A 298 -37.77 10.18 -15.91
N ALA A 299 -37.76 10.24 -17.24
CA ALA A 299 -37.84 9.04 -18.07
C ALA A 299 -36.56 8.19 -17.97
N PHE A 300 -35.39 8.81 -17.81
CA PHE A 300 -34.14 8.13 -17.53
C PHE A 300 -34.20 7.39 -16.19
N THR A 301 -34.62 8.07 -15.12
CA THR A 301 -34.73 7.44 -13.79
C THR A 301 -35.80 6.35 -13.74
N CYS A 302 -36.99 6.59 -14.29
CA CYS A 302 -38.05 5.58 -14.34
C CYS A 302 -37.65 4.35 -15.15
N ARG A 303 -36.96 4.49 -16.30
CA ARG A 303 -36.48 3.35 -17.08
C ARG A 303 -35.43 2.51 -16.34
N ARG A 304 -34.61 3.17 -15.55
CA ARG A 304 -33.47 2.52 -14.88
C ARG A 304 -33.87 1.86 -13.56
N TYR A 305 -34.91 2.37 -12.87
CA TYR A 305 -35.25 1.96 -11.51
C TYR A 305 -36.73 1.65 -11.26
N GLY A 306 -37.62 1.86 -12.24
CA GLY A 306 -39.06 1.61 -12.10
C GLY A 306 -39.49 0.14 -11.98
N ASN A 307 -38.54 -0.80 -11.94
CA ASN A 307 -38.77 -2.24 -11.74
C ASN A 307 -38.26 -2.74 -10.38
N ILE A 308 -37.92 -1.84 -9.45
CA ILE A 308 -37.56 -2.23 -8.08
C ILE A 308 -38.86 -2.28 -7.25
N ASP A 309 -39.52 -3.43 -7.28
CA ASP A 309 -40.56 -3.83 -6.31
C ASP A 309 -39.96 -4.12 -4.92
#